data_AF-A0A1B7X8M1-F1
#
_entry.id   AF-A0A1B7X8M1-F1
#
_cell.length_a   1.000
_cell.length_b   1.000
_cell.length_c   1.000
_cell.angle_alpha   90.00
_cell.angle_beta   90.00
_cell.angle_gamma   90.00
#
_symmetry.space_group_name_H-M   'P 1'
#
loop_
_entity.id
_entity.type
_entity.pdbx_description
1 polymer ?
#
loop_
_entity_poly.entity_id
_entity_poly.type
_entity_poly.pdbx_seq_one_letter_code
_entity_poly.pdbx_strand_id
1 'polypeptide(L)'
;MDLEAQIQLLIDNAPQDGMTPQIMASIAPVLIAVARKLNHYQYCILQNSQQDWVLTTLSNRANPEIEKQIIYAFPTIQDVSLISDAGRDPHLLPTLMDVIPILFQLVALKPVHSIVFIEIPGSLTHTVEIQRSQLEKLIQQRLQKFKGQKTVPPHIA
;
A
#
# COMPACT_ATOMS: atom_id res chain seq x y z
N MET A 1 -5.01 14.87 0.39
CA MET A 1 -3.77 15.46 -0.16
C MET A 1 -3.51 14.89 -1.55
N ASP A 2 -2.78 15.59 -2.42
CA ASP A 2 -2.29 15.00 -3.67
C ASP A 2 -1.12 14.03 -3.42
N LEU A 3 -0.69 13.32 -4.46
CA LEU A 3 0.33 12.28 -4.34
C LEU A 3 1.70 12.87 -3.97
N GLU A 4 2.02 14.04 -4.51
CA GLU A 4 3.26 14.76 -4.27
C GLU A 4 3.39 15.17 -2.80
N ALA A 5 2.33 15.72 -2.20
CA ALA A 5 2.29 16.06 -0.78
C ALA A 5 2.38 14.82 0.12
N GLN A 6 1.73 13.70 -0.26
CA GLN A 6 1.86 12.45 0.50
C GLN A 6 3.29 11.87 0.43
N ILE A 7 3.98 12.00 -0.70
CA ILE A 7 5.39 11.62 -0.83
C ILE A 7 6.27 12.50 0.05
N GLN A 8 6.02 13.81 0.09
CA GLN A 8 6.79 14.71 0.95
C GLN A 8 6.63 14.31 2.42
N LEU A 9 5.40 14.01 2.85
CA LEU A 9 5.13 13.49 4.20
C LEU A 9 5.91 12.19 4.49
N LEU A 10 5.98 11.26 3.53
CA LEU A 10 6.76 10.03 3.67
C LEU A 10 8.26 10.30 3.86
N ILE A 11 8.81 11.29 3.16
CA ILE A 11 10.22 11.69 3.26
C ILE A 11 10.48 12.42 4.57
N ASP A 12 9.60 13.33 4.98
CA ASP A 12 9.76 14.13 6.20
C ASP A 12 9.68 13.26 7.46
N ASN A 13 8.83 12.24 7.44
CA ASN A 13 8.65 11.28 8.55
C ASN A 13 9.70 10.15 8.56
N ALA A 14 10.58 10.07 7.55
CA ALA A 14 11.66 9.09 7.57
C ALA A 14 12.67 9.42 8.69
N PRO A 15 13.33 8.40 9.28
CA PRO A 15 14.46 8.59 10.17
C PRO A 15 15.48 9.55 9.56
N GLN A 16 15.82 10.63 10.29
CA GLN A 16 16.71 11.69 9.81
C GLN A 16 18.20 11.29 9.98
N ASP A 17 18.57 10.12 9.49
CA ASP A 17 19.92 9.54 9.55
C ASP A 17 20.80 9.92 8.34
N GLY A 18 20.32 10.84 7.50
CA GLY A 18 20.98 11.31 6.28
C GLY A 18 20.85 10.39 5.07
N MET A 19 20.42 9.14 5.23
CA MET A 19 20.30 8.16 4.13
C MET A 19 18.85 7.75 3.87
N THR A 20 18.07 7.50 4.91
CA THR A 20 16.70 7.00 4.81
C THR A 20 15.76 7.98 4.05
N PRO A 21 15.82 9.30 4.24
CA PRO A 21 15.03 10.25 3.43
C PRO A 21 15.39 10.19 1.94
N GLN A 22 16.67 9.98 1.62
CA GLN A 22 17.12 9.83 0.22
C GLN A 22 16.62 8.52 -0.39
N ILE A 23 16.57 7.45 0.40
CA ILE A 23 15.97 6.16 -0.02
C ILE A 23 14.48 6.37 -0.31
N MET A 24 13.74 7.04 0.57
CA MET A 24 12.31 7.35 0.36
C MET A 24 12.10 8.17 -0.92
N ALA A 25 12.87 9.23 -1.11
CA ALA A 25 12.84 10.03 -2.32
C ALA A 25 13.16 9.21 -3.58
N SER A 26 14.09 8.25 -3.49
CA SER A 26 14.47 7.40 -4.63
C SER A 26 13.35 6.45 -5.10
N ILE A 27 12.52 5.97 -4.17
CA ILE A 27 11.41 5.04 -4.44
C ILE A 27 10.08 5.76 -4.75
N ALA A 28 9.98 7.05 -4.43
CA ALA A 28 8.78 7.86 -4.67
C ALA A 28 8.18 7.72 -6.09
N PRO A 29 8.96 7.72 -7.19
CA PRO A 29 8.40 7.55 -8.52
C PRO A 29 7.67 6.22 -8.73
N VAL A 30 8.10 5.15 -8.03
CA VAL A 30 7.43 3.84 -8.10
C VAL A 30 6.08 3.91 -7.40
N LEU A 31 6.03 4.49 -6.19
CA LEU A 31 4.80 4.64 -5.43
C LEU A 31 3.78 5.51 -6.17
N ILE A 32 4.21 6.65 -6.73
CA ILE A 32 3.37 7.51 -7.57
C ILE A 32 2.84 6.75 -8.80
N ALA A 33 3.69 6.00 -9.50
CA ALA A 33 3.28 5.27 -10.69
C ALA A 33 2.24 4.17 -10.40
N VAL A 34 2.30 3.57 -9.21
CA VAL A 34 1.30 2.60 -8.76
C VAL A 34 0.02 3.31 -8.30
N ALA A 35 0.14 4.38 -7.51
CA ALA A 35 -1.00 5.17 -7.03
C ALA A 35 -1.81 5.80 -8.17
N ARG A 36 -1.17 6.19 -9.28
CA ARG A 36 -1.87 6.73 -10.47
C ARG A 36 -2.75 5.72 -11.20
N LYS A 37 -2.67 4.42 -10.86
CA LYS A 37 -3.58 3.39 -11.38
C LYS A 37 -4.90 3.33 -10.59
N LEU A 38 -4.94 4.03 -9.47
CA LEU A 38 -6.05 4.09 -8.53
C LEU A 38 -6.79 5.42 -8.73
N ASN A 39 -8.11 5.41 -8.56
CA ASN A 39 -8.98 6.56 -8.75
C ASN A 39 -8.96 7.52 -7.55
N HIS A 40 -8.59 7.02 -6.36
CA HIS A 40 -8.65 7.79 -5.13
C HIS A 40 -7.26 7.98 -4.53
N TYR A 41 -7.05 9.13 -3.88
CA TYR A 41 -5.81 9.41 -3.14
C TYR A 41 -5.88 8.99 -1.68
N GLN A 42 -7.07 8.61 -1.23
CA GLN A 42 -7.33 8.11 0.11
C GLN A 42 -8.25 6.91 0.02
N TYR A 43 -8.02 5.94 0.89
CA TYR A 43 -8.86 4.77 1.05
C TYR A 43 -9.11 4.52 2.53
N CYS A 44 -10.32 4.07 2.83
CA CYS A 44 -10.67 3.55 4.13
C CYS A 44 -10.16 2.12 4.26
N ILE A 45 -9.33 1.87 5.27
CA ILE A 45 -8.88 0.54 5.68
C ILE A 45 -9.51 0.23 7.02
N LEU A 46 -10.01 -1.00 7.16
CA LEU A 46 -10.56 -1.48 8.42
C LEU A 46 -9.43 -1.87 9.37
N GLN A 47 -9.49 -1.38 10.61
CA GLN A 47 -8.51 -1.67 11.65
C GLN A 47 -9.17 -2.29 12.88
N ASN A 48 -8.44 -3.13 13.60
CA ASN A 48 -8.86 -3.60 14.92
C ASN A 48 -8.53 -2.55 16.01
N SER A 49 -8.87 -2.85 17.27
CA SER A 49 -8.58 -1.97 18.41
C SER A 49 -7.08 -1.70 18.66
N GLN A 50 -6.20 -2.52 18.11
CA GLN A 50 -4.74 -2.39 18.16
C GLN A 50 -4.19 -1.61 16.96
N GLN A 51 -5.07 -1.10 16.10
CA GLN A 51 -4.74 -0.39 14.85
C GLN A 51 -4.10 -1.29 13.77
N ASP A 52 -4.13 -2.62 13.94
CA ASP A 52 -3.73 -3.55 12.89
C ASP A 52 -4.80 -3.60 11.81
N TRP A 53 -4.36 -3.69 10.55
CA TRP A 53 -5.25 -3.81 9.42
C TRP A 53 -5.93 -5.19 9.40
N VAL A 54 -7.23 -5.19 9.16
CA VAL A 54 -8.02 -6.43 9.12
C VAL A 54 -7.65 -7.24 7.88
N LEU A 55 -7.20 -8.46 8.12
CA LEU A 55 -6.87 -9.45 7.09
C LEU A 55 -8.11 -10.22 6.68
N THR A 56 -8.27 -10.45 5.39
CA THR A 56 -9.25 -11.38 4.83
C THR A 56 -8.54 -12.53 4.13
N THR A 57 -8.83 -13.76 4.57
CA THR A 57 -8.41 -14.97 3.88
C THR A 57 -9.35 -15.25 2.72
N LEU A 58 -8.81 -15.26 1.50
CA LEU A 58 -9.51 -15.77 0.32
C LEU A 58 -9.02 -17.18 0.01
N SER A 59 -9.90 -18.17 0.09
CA SER A 59 -9.61 -19.56 -0.27
C SER A 59 -10.09 -19.84 -1.70
N ASN A 60 -9.29 -20.56 -2.49
CA ASN A 60 -9.70 -20.99 -3.81
C ASN A 60 -10.81 -22.04 -3.70
N ARG A 61 -11.97 -21.79 -4.32
CA ARG A 61 -13.13 -22.71 -4.26
C ARG A 61 -12.84 -24.11 -4.81
N ALA A 62 -11.95 -24.23 -5.80
CA ALA A 62 -11.56 -25.50 -6.39
C ALA A 62 -10.40 -26.18 -5.63
N ASN A 63 -9.63 -25.43 -4.86
CA ASN A 63 -8.55 -25.96 -4.03
C ASN A 63 -8.40 -25.16 -2.72
N PRO A 64 -9.17 -25.51 -1.67
CA PRO A 64 -9.23 -24.74 -0.43
C PRO A 64 -7.89 -24.58 0.32
N GLU A 65 -6.93 -25.49 0.08
CA GLU A 65 -5.56 -25.42 0.63
C GLU A 65 -4.77 -24.22 0.10
N ILE A 66 -5.21 -23.62 -1.02
CA ILE A 66 -4.61 -22.41 -1.56
C ILE A 66 -5.37 -21.21 -1.00
N GLU A 67 -4.74 -20.59 -0.01
CA GLU A 67 -5.22 -19.36 0.61
C GLU A 67 -4.43 -18.14 0.16
N LYS A 68 -5.12 -17.00 0.17
CA LYS A 68 -4.54 -15.70 -0.10
C LYS A 68 -4.99 -14.71 0.96
N GLN A 69 -4.04 -14.19 1.71
CA GLN A 69 -4.27 -13.13 2.69
C GLN A 69 -4.32 -11.77 1.99
N ILE A 70 -5.45 -11.07 2.08
CA ILE A 70 -5.63 -9.74 1.48
C ILE A 70 -6.13 -8.72 2.50
N ILE A 71 -6.08 -7.45 2.12
CA ILE A 71 -6.78 -6.35 2.79
C ILE A 71 -7.67 -5.67 1.77
N TYR A 72 -8.85 -5.22 2.20
CA TYR A 72 -9.71 -4.35 1.40
C TYR A 72 -9.45 -2.88 1.73
N ALA A 73 -9.32 -2.07 0.68
CA ALA A 73 -9.28 -0.61 0.77
C ALA A 73 -10.52 -0.06 0.06
N PHE A 74 -11.34 0.68 0.81
CA PHE A 74 -12.63 1.18 0.36
C PHE A 74 -12.56 2.65 0.00
N PRO A 75 -13.35 3.14 -0.97
CA PRO A 75 -13.33 4.56 -1.31
C PRO A 75 -14.04 5.41 -0.25
N THR A 76 -15.01 4.85 0.47
CA THR A 76 -15.70 5.52 1.58
C THR A 76 -15.81 4.62 2.82
N ILE A 77 -16.05 5.24 3.97
CA ILE A 77 -16.27 4.51 5.25
C ILE A 77 -17.56 3.67 5.18
N GLN A 78 -18.58 4.16 4.50
CA GLN A 78 -19.88 3.49 4.37
C GLN A 78 -19.75 2.16 3.61
N ASP A 79 -18.83 2.09 2.65
CA ASP A 79 -18.61 0.91 1.81
C ASP A 79 -18.03 -0.28 2.58
N VAL A 80 -17.46 -0.07 3.77
CA VAL A 80 -16.95 -1.14 4.63
C VAL A 80 -18.05 -2.13 5.00
N SER A 81 -19.29 -1.64 5.18
CA SER A 81 -20.47 -2.47 5.48
C SER A 81 -20.86 -3.44 4.35
N LEU A 82 -20.30 -3.27 3.15
CA LEU A 82 -20.59 -4.13 1.99
C LEU A 82 -19.84 -5.47 2.05
N ILE A 83 -18.72 -5.55 2.77
CA ILE A 83 -17.90 -6.76 2.87
C ILE A 83 -18.17 -7.44 4.20
N SER A 84 -19.21 -8.28 4.20
CA SER A 84 -19.51 -9.26 5.26
C SER A 84 -19.78 -8.65 6.65
N ASP A 85 -20.04 -9.52 7.62
CA ASP A 85 -20.30 -9.17 9.03
C ASP A 85 -19.15 -8.39 9.69
N ALA A 86 -17.94 -8.43 9.12
CA ALA A 86 -16.80 -7.62 9.56
C ALA A 86 -17.10 -6.11 9.47
N GLY A 87 -17.84 -5.66 8.45
CA GLY A 87 -18.26 -4.24 8.36
C GLY A 87 -19.31 -3.83 9.39
N ARG A 88 -19.81 -4.77 10.20
CA ARG A 88 -20.80 -4.57 11.26
C ARG A 88 -20.24 -4.86 12.66
N ASP A 89 -18.99 -5.31 12.74
CA ASP A 89 -18.33 -5.56 14.02
C ASP A 89 -17.97 -4.21 14.69
N PRO A 90 -18.55 -3.89 15.87
CA PRO A 90 -18.28 -2.63 16.55
C PRO A 90 -16.83 -2.49 17.05
N HIS A 91 -16.05 -3.57 17.06
CA HIS A 91 -14.64 -3.56 17.43
C HIS A 91 -13.71 -3.20 16.25
N LEU A 92 -14.27 -3.07 15.04
CA LEU A 92 -13.54 -2.71 13.85
C LEU A 92 -13.77 -1.24 13.50
N LEU A 93 -12.68 -0.51 13.33
CA LEU A 93 -12.68 0.93 13.11
C LEU A 93 -12.26 1.23 11.66
N PRO A 94 -13.16 1.77 10.83
CA PRO A 94 -12.82 2.24 9.51
C PRO A 94 -11.94 3.50 9.60
N THR A 95 -10.73 3.44 9.04
CA THR A 95 -9.76 4.53 9.10
C THR A 95 -9.40 5.01 7.70
N LEU A 96 -9.61 6.30 7.43
CA LEU A 96 -9.22 6.91 6.15
C LEU A 96 -7.71 7.15 6.13
N MET A 97 -7.04 6.60 5.13
CA MET A 97 -5.58 6.64 5.00
C MET A 97 -5.18 7.12 3.60
N ASP A 98 -4.09 7.88 3.53
CA ASP A 98 -3.48 8.32 2.29
C ASP A 98 -2.86 7.14 1.51
N VAL A 99 -3.04 7.14 0.19
CA VAL A 99 -2.67 5.99 -0.67
C VAL A 99 -1.18 5.70 -0.70
N ILE A 100 -0.32 6.71 -0.64
CA ILE A 100 1.13 6.53 -0.63
C ILE A 100 1.61 5.81 0.66
N PRO A 101 1.23 6.24 1.87
CA PRO A 101 1.45 5.46 3.09
C PRO A 101 0.91 4.03 3.02
N ILE A 102 -0.29 3.83 2.47
CA ILE A 102 -0.87 2.48 2.31
C ILE A 102 0.07 1.59 1.47
N LEU A 103 0.48 2.08 0.29
CA LEU A 103 1.35 1.33 -0.62
C LEU A 103 2.73 1.09 0.00
N PHE A 104 3.28 2.06 0.72
CA PHE A 104 4.56 1.89 1.40
C PHE A 104 4.47 0.82 2.51
N GLN A 105 3.42 0.87 3.34
CA GLN A 105 3.22 -0.08 4.42
C GLN A 105 2.93 -1.50 3.92
N LEU A 106 2.25 -1.67 2.77
CA LEU A 106 2.04 -2.97 2.13
C LEU A 106 3.33 -3.78 2.00
N VAL A 107 4.44 -3.14 1.68
CA VAL A 107 5.76 -3.78 1.50
C VAL A 107 6.30 -4.36 2.82
N ALA A 108 5.87 -3.84 3.96
CA ALA A 108 6.28 -4.31 5.28
C ALA A 108 5.36 -5.41 5.86
N LEU A 109 4.17 -5.62 5.31
CA LEU A 109 3.16 -6.51 5.88
C LEU A 109 3.32 -7.97 5.42
N LYS A 110 4.01 -8.78 6.22
CA LYS A 110 4.13 -10.24 6.04
C LYS A 110 3.18 -10.94 7.02
N PRO A 111 1.89 -11.10 6.64
CA PRO A 111 1.50 -12.21 5.77
C PRO A 111 0.69 -11.78 4.52
N VAL A 112 0.55 -10.48 4.26
CA VAL A 112 -0.32 -9.96 3.20
C VAL A 112 0.23 -10.30 1.82
N HIS A 113 -0.64 -10.77 0.93
CA HIS A 113 -0.31 -11.01 -0.48
C HIS A 113 -0.65 -9.79 -1.35
N SER A 114 -1.77 -9.12 -1.07
CA SER A 114 -2.21 -7.95 -1.84
C SER A 114 -3.18 -7.07 -1.07
N ILE A 115 -3.34 -5.84 -1.54
CA ILE A 115 -4.48 -4.98 -1.19
C ILE A 115 -5.41 -4.92 -2.40
N VAL A 116 -6.71 -5.09 -2.15
CA VAL A 116 -7.77 -4.96 -3.13
C VAL A 116 -8.43 -3.59 -2.92
N PHE A 117 -8.16 -2.66 -3.83
CA PHE A 117 -8.74 -1.32 -3.83
C PHE A 117 -10.07 -1.36 -4.55
N ILE A 118 -11.13 -0.88 -3.89
CA ILE A 118 -12.46 -0.73 -4.48
C ILE A 118 -12.56 0.68 -5.05
N GLU A 119 -12.87 0.75 -6.34
CA GLU A 119 -12.72 1.99 -7.10
C GLU A 119 -14.02 2.79 -7.24
N ILE A 120 -15.16 2.15 -7.01
CA ILE A 120 -16.49 2.76 -7.16
C ILE A 120 -17.27 2.58 -5.85
N PRO A 121 -17.65 3.67 -5.17
CA PRO A 121 -18.51 3.60 -3.99
C PRO A 121 -19.80 2.80 -4.27
N GLY A 122 -20.24 2.00 -3.31
CA GLY A 122 -21.43 1.17 -3.42
C GLY A 122 -21.27 -0.10 -4.28
N SER A 123 -20.10 -0.37 -4.86
CA SER A 123 -19.87 -1.54 -5.72
C SER A 123 -18.58 -2.29 -5.40
N LEU A 124 -18.68 -3.61 -5.22
CA LEU A 124 -17.53 -4.50 -4.99
C LEU A 124 -16.97 -5.11 -6.29
N THR A 125 -17.52 -4.76 -7.46
CA THR A 125 -17.13 -5.40 -8.74
C THR A 125 -15.97 -4.70 -9.44
N HIS A 126 -15.75 -3.42 -9.14
CA HIS A 126 -14.69 -2.61 -9.74
C HIS A 126 -13.52 -2.51 -8.77
N THR A 127 -12.57 -3.41 -8.92
CA THR A 127 -11.42 -3.50 -8.03
C THR A 127 -10.10 -3.44 -8.78
N VAL A 128 -9.11 -2.77 -8.20
CA VAL A 128 -7.71 -2.85 -8.60
C VAL A 128 -6.94 -3.57 -7.51
N GLU A 129 -6.33 -4.70 -7.85
CA GLU A 129 -5.48 -5.43 -6.92
C GLU A 129 -4.01 -5.01 -7.08
N ILE A 130 -3.38 -4.60 -5.97
CA ILE A 130 -1.95 -4.36 -5.91
C ILE A 130 -1.28 -5.49 -5.11
N GLN A 131 -0.48 -6.29 -5.81
CA GLN A 131 0.29 -7.38 -5.22
C GLN A 131 1.54 -6.86 -4.51
N ARG A 132 1.75 -7.29 -3.25
CA ARG A 132 2.92 -6.92 -2.46
C ARG A 132 4.23 -7.30 -3.15
N SER A 133 4.31 -8.53 -3.65
CA SER A 133 5.51 -9.06 -4.31
C SER A 133 5.88 -8.27 -5.57
N GLN A 134 4.89 -7.81 -6.34
CA GLN A 134 5.12 -6.98 -7.52
C GLN A 134 5.64 -5.60 -7.12
N LEU A 135 5.01 -4.97 -6.12
CA LEU A 135 5.44 -3.66 -5.61
C LEU A 135 6.87 -3.73 -5.03
N GLU A 136 7.17 -4.77 -4.25
CA GLU A 136 8.51 -5.07 -3.74
C GLU A 136 9.54 -5.16 -4.86
N LYS A 137 9.25 -5.91 -5.92
CA LYS A 137 10.15 -6.07 -7.07
C LYS A 137 10.44 -4.72 -7.74
N LEU A 138 9.43 -3.88 -7.94
CA LEU A 138 9.61 -2.55 -8.54
C LEU A 138 10.48 -1.64 -7.66
N ILE A 139 10.25 -1.66 -6.35
CA ILE A 139 11.05 -0.89 -5.38
C ILE A 139 12.50 -1.40 -5.38
N GLN A 140 12.72 -2.71 -5.31
CA GLN A 140 14.07 -3.29 -5.32
C GLN A 140 14.84 -2.91 -6.60
N GLN A 141 14.20 -2.98 -7.77
CA GLN A 141 14.79 -2.55 -9.03
C GLN A 141 15.19 -1.07 -9.01
N ARG A 142 14.36 -0.21 -8.41
CA ARG A 142 14.67 1.22 -8.27
C ARG A 142 15.84 1.46 -7.32
N LEU A 143 15.88 0.76 -6.19
CA LEU A 143 16.96 0.84 -5.21
C LEU A 143 18.30 0.36 -5.76
N GLN A 144 18.32 -0.69 -6.59
CA GLN A 144 19.53 -1.15 -7.26
C GLN A 144 20.12 -0.08 -8.19
N LYS A 145 19.27 0.60 -8.97
CA LYS A 145 19.70 1.72 -9.84
C LYS A 145 20.24 2.89 -9.02
N PHE A 146 19.58 3.22 -7.90
CA PHE A 146 20.03 4.27 -6.99
C PHE A 146 21.41 3.98 -6.38
N LYS A 147 21.66 2.73 -5.95
CA LYS A 147 22.97 2.31 -5.44
C LYS A 147 24.07 2.42 -6.50
N GLY A 148 23.78 2.00 -7.74
CA GLY A 148 24.75 2.10 -8.85
C GLY A 148 25.09 3.54 -9.27
N GLN A 149 24.21 4.50 -9.01
CA GLN A 149 24.48 5.93 -9.26
C GLN A 149 25.38 6.57 -8.19
N LYS A 150 25.41 6.02 -6.96
CA LYS A 150 26.27 6.54 -5.88
C LYS A 150 27.74 6.10 -5.99
N THR A 151 28.07 5.14 -6.85
CA THR A 151 29.41 4.50 -6.88
C THR A 151 30.37 5.01 -7.96
N VAL A 152 30.16 6.18 -8.57
CA VAL A 152 31.09 6.66 -9.62
C VAL A 152 31.34 8.18 -9.54
N PRO A 153 32.59 8.58 -9.25
CA PRO A 153 33.30 9.54 -10.09
C PRO A 153 34.50 8.85 -10.76
N PRO A 154 34.58 8.77 -12.11
CA PRO A 154 35.77 8.36 -12.81
C PRO A 154 36.50 9.64 -13.23
N HIS A 155 37.31 10.22 -12.34
CA HIS A 155 38.50 10.99 -12.69
C HIS A 155 39.20 11.54 -11.44
N ILE A 156 40.19 10.80 -10.95
CA ILE A 156 41.40 11.39 -10.34
C ILE A 156 42.57 10.56 -10.87
N ALA A 157 43.50 11.27 -11.53
CA ALA A 157 44.76 10.86 -12.17
C ALA A 157 44.66 10.12 -13.50
#